data_AF-A0A2T3G0T0-F1
#
_entry.id   AF-A0A2T3G0T0-F1
#
_cell.length_a   1.000
_cell.length_b   1.000
_cell.length_c   1.000
_cell.angle_alpha   90.00
_cell.angle_beta   90.00
_cell.angle_gamma   90.00
#
_symmetry.space_group_name_H-M   'P 1'
#
loop_
_entity.id
_entity.type
_entity.pdbx_description
1 polymer ?
#
loop_
_entity_poly.entity_id
_entity_poly.type
_entity_poly.pdbx_seq_one_letter_code
_entity_poly.pdbx_strand_id
1 'polypeptide(L)'
;MEEERRKVYVEVDVTNKTDGTARPRKIKFEDGEVYEIDRVRHCCRAASTKVGGTGLRYTVMICGTETFLFDEENGKWFVEGKKRAVL
;
A
#
# COMPACT_ATOMS: atom_id res chain seq x y z
N MET A 1 16.32 -15.01 -6.99
CA MET A 1 15.40 -15.59 -5.99
C MET A 1 14.45 -14.49 -5.58
N GLU A 2 13.14 -14.73 -5.61
CA GLU A 2 12.17 -13.71 -5.20
C GLU A 2 12.32 -13.43 -3.70
N GLU A 3 12.57 -12.17 -3.32
CA GLU A 3 12.64 -11.79 -1.90
C GLU A 3 11.31 -12.11 -1.24
N GLU A 4 11.34 -12.92 -0.17
CA GLU A 4 10.15 -13.28 0.58
C GLU A 4 9.51 -12.03 1.20
N ARG A 5 8.25 -11.76 0.85
CA ARG A 5 7.47 -10.61 1.35
C ARG A 5 6.46 -11.06 2.40
N ARG A 6 6.03 -10.12 3.24
CA ARG A 6 4.91 -10.31 4.17
C ARG A 6 3.82 -9.28 3.91
N LYS A 7 2.56 -9.66 4.11
CA LYS A 7 1.44 -8.72 4.11
C LYS A 7 1.54 -7.85 5.36
N VAL A 8 1.61 -6.54 5.18
CA VAL A 8 1.63 -5.58 6.30
C VAL A 8 0.42 -4.67 6.16
N TYR A 9 -0.50 -4.77 7.10
CA TYR A 9 -1.62 -3.84 7.18
C TYR A 9 -1.14 -2.49 7.70
N VAL A 10 -1.63 -1.42 7.09
CA VAL A 10 -1.23 -0.04 7.39
C VAL A 10 -2.44 0.84 7.59
N GLU A 11 -2.31 1.83 8.46
CA GLU A 11 -3.25 2.96 8.50
C GLU A 11 -2.97 3.86 7.29
N VAL A 12 -4.02 4.39 6.66
CA VAL A 12 -3.89 5.20 5.44
C VAL A 12 -4.75 6.44 5.55
N ASP A 13 -4.14 7.61 5.35
CA ASP A 13 -4.91 8.83 5.13
C ASP A 13 -5.32 8.90 3.67
N VAL A 14 -6.63 8.94 3.43
CA VAL A 14 -7.20 9.00 2.09
C VAL A 14 -7.98 10.29 1.92
N THR A 15 -7.76 10.99 0.81
CA THR A 15 -8.67 12.04 0.34
C THR A 15 -9.66 11.44 -0.65
N ASN A 16 -10.92 11.30 -0.25
CA ASN A 16 -12.00 10.99 -1.18
C ASN A 16 -12.41 12.26 -1.93
N LYS A 17 -12.42 12.19 -3.26
CA LYS A 17 -12.81 13.29 -4.12
C LYS A 17 -14.27 13.17 -4.54
N THR A 18 -14.84 14.30 -4.97
CA THR A 18 -16.22 14.38 -5.46
C THR A 18 -16.45 13.63 -6.78
N ASP A 19 -15.38 13.31 -7.52
CA ASP A 19 -15.44 12.46 -8.73
C ASP A 19 -15.51 10.95 -8.41
N GLY A 20 -15.59 10.59 -7.11
CA GLY A 20 -15.64 9.21 -6.64
C GLY A 20 -14.27 8.55 -6.51
N THR A 21 -13.18 9.21 -6.88
CA THR A 21 -11.83 8.66 -6.74
C THR A 21 -11.27 8.87 -5.32
N ALA A 22 -10.48 7.90 -4.86
CA ALA A 22 -9.74 7.98 -3.62
C ALA A 22 -8.25 8.24 -3.90
N ARG A 23 -7.68 9.25 -3.24
CA ARG A 23 -6.24 9.53 -3.28
C ARG A 23 -5.60 9.25 -1.92
N PRO A 24 -4.82 8.16 -1.76
CA PRO A 24 -4.02 7.95 -0.56
C PRO A 24 -2.92 9.02 -0.46
N ARG A 25 -2.64 9.48 0.77
CA ARG A 25 -1.74 10.61 1.07
C ARG A 25 -0.54 10.20 1.90
N LYS A 26 -0.73 9.33 2.88
CA LYS A 26 0.34 8.77 3.71
C LYS A 26 -0.05 7.38 4.18
N ILE A 27 0.95 6.58 4.51
CA ILE A 27 0.76 5.30 5.19
C ILE A 27 1.45 5.36 6.54
N LYS A 28 0.89 4.67 7.53
CA LYS A 28 1.49 4.50 8.85
C LYS A 28 1.54 3.02 9.22
N PHE A 29 2.72 2.58 9.58
CA PHE A 29 2.99 1.22 10.01
C PHE A 29 2.61 1.02 11.50
N GLU A 30 2.49 -0.24 11.90
CA GLU A 30 2.16 -0.65 13.27
C GLU A 30 3.16 -0.14 14.32
N ASP A 31 4.43 0.04 13.93
CA ASP A 31 5.50 0.58 14.76
C ASP A 31 5.46 2.12 14.87
N GLY A 32 4.49 2.76 14.20
CA GLY A 32 4.30 4.20 14.21
C GLY A 32 5.04 4.95 13.10
N GLU A 33 5.88 4.27 12.31
CA GLU A 33 6.59 4.88 11.18
C GLU A 33 5.60 5.38 10.12
N VAL A 34 5.76 6.64 9.69
CA VAL A 34 4.86 7.31 8.75
C VAL A 34 5.62 7.66 7.48
N TYR A 35 5.01 7.36 6.33
CA TYR A 35 5.58 7.68 5.02
C TYR A 35 4.56 8.45 4.18
N GLU A 36 4.96 9.60 3.66
CA GLU A 36 4.15 10.36 2.71
C GLU A 36 4.18 9.71 1.32
N ILE A 37 3.04 9.78 0.62
CA ILE A 37 2.92 9.36 -0.77
C ILE A 37 3.15 10.58 -1.66
N ASP A 38 4.34 10.63 -2.25
CA ASP A 38 4.76 11.69 -3.18
C ASP A 38 3.79 11.79 -4.37
N ARG A 39 3.43 10.63 -4.94
CA ARG A 39 2.60 10.54 -6.14
C ARG A 39 1.86 9.22 -6.23
N VAL A 40 0.61 9.27 -6.71
CA VAL A 40 -0.13 8.11 -7.19
C VAL A 40 0.02 8.08 -8.72
N ARG A 41 0.66 7.04 -9.25
CA ARG A 41 0.94 6.88 -10.69
C ARG A 41 -0.21 6.19 -11.43
N HIS A 42 -0.80 5.19 -10.80
CA HIS A 42 -1.82 4.34 -11.41
C HIS A 42 -2.70 3.70 -10.34
N CYS A 43 -3.95 3.38 -10.68
CA CYS A 43 -4.88 2.66 -9.83
C CYS A 43 -5.70 1.69 -10.68
N CYS A 44 -5.73 0.41 -10.32
CA CYS A 44 -6.52 -0.62 -11.01
C CYS A 44 -6.92 -1.74 -10.06
N ARG A 45 -7.92 -2.54 -10.42
CA ARG A 45 -8.19 -3.79 -9.70
C ARG A 45 -7.08 -4.80 -9.98
N ALA A 46 -6.49 -5.38 -8.94
CA ALA A 46 -5.45 -6.41 -9.07
C ALA A 46 -5.32 -7.22 -7.78
N ALA A 47 -4.79 -8.45 -7.90
CA ALA A 47 -4.35 -9.25 -6.77
C ALA A 47 -2.89 -8.95 -6.42
N SER A 48 -2.52 -9.05 -5.14
CA SER A 48 -1.11 -9.19 -4.75
C SER A 48 -0.67 -10.63 -4.98
N THR A 49 0.27 -10.82 -5.90
CA THR A 49 0.80 -12.15 -6.23
C THR A 49 1.80 -12.67 -5.19
N LYS A 50 2.36 -11.79 -4.35
CA LYS A 50 3.41 -12.16 -3.38
C LYS A 50 2.87 -12.53 -2.01
N VAL A 51 1.83 -11.84 -1.53
CA VAL A 51 1.33 -11.99 -0.15
C VAL A 51 -0.17 -12.27 -0.09
N GLY A 52 -0.80 -12.47 -1.24
CA GLY A 52 -2.24 -12.66 -1.40
C GLY A 52 -3.05 -11.40 -1.10
N GLY A 53 -4.36 -11.47 -1.32
CA GLY A 53 -5.28 -10.32 -1.23
C GLY A 53 -5.62 -9.76 -2.61
N THR A 54 -6.80 -9.15 -2.69
CA THR A 54 -7.37 -8.60 -3.92
C THR A 54 -8.12 -7.31 -3.60
N GLY A 55 -8.14 -6.39 -4.54
CA GLY A 55 -8.85 -5.12 -4.40
C GLY A 55 -8.34 -4.08 -5.37
N LEU A 56 -8.36 -2.81 -4.98
CA LEU A 56 -7.68 -1.75 -5.73
C LEU A 56 -6.19 -1.78 -5.39
N ARG A 57 -5.35 -1.78 -6.42
CA ARG A 57 -3.91 -1.61 -6.30
C ARG A 57 -3.52 -0.24 -6.83
N TYR A 58 -2.92 0.55 -5.94
CA TYR A 58 -2.29 1.81 -6.26
C TYR A 58 -0.80 1.58 -6.52
N THR A 59 -0.32 2.04 -7.67
CA THR A 59 1.11 2.25 -7.91
C THR A 59 1.46 3.62 -7.35
N VAL A 60 2.25 3.66 -6.29
CA VAL A 60 2.59 4.87 -5.54
C VAL A 60 4.08 5.09 -5.50
N MET A 61 4.49 6.36 -5.40
CA MET A 61 5.86 6.78 -5.13
C MET A 61 5.95 7.18 -3.65
N ILE A 62 6.91 6.61 -2.94
CA ILE A 62 7.24 6.94 -1.55
C ILE A 62 8.75 7.13 -1.46
N CYS A 63 9.21 8.29 -0.99
CA CYS A 63 10.62 8.64 -0.93
C CYS A 63 11.34 8.40 -2.28
N GLY A 64 10.68 8.75 -3.39
CA GLY A 64 11.22 8.55 -4.74
C GLY A 64 11.26 7.09 -5.24
N THR A 65 10.78 6.12 -4.46
CA THR A 65 10.72 4.70 -4.84
C THR A 65 9.30 4.29 -5.20
N GLU A 66 9.13 3.56 -6.32
CA GLU A 66 7.83 3.02 -6.71
C GLU A 66 7.50 1.76 -5.90
N THR A 67 6.27 1.68 -5.40
CA THR A 67 5.75 0.51 -4.68
C THR A 67 4.24 0.36 -4.89
N PHE A 68 3.67 -0.71 -4.33
CA PHE A 68 2.24 -0.99 -4.37
C PHE A 68 1.58 -0.85 -3.00
N LEU A 69 0.43 -0.17 -3.00
CA LEU A 69 -0.49 -0.09 -1.88
C LEU A 69 -1.82 -0.71 -2.32
N PHE A 70 -2.38 -1.57 -1.49
CA PHE A 70 -3.61 -2.31 -1.80
C PHE A 70 -4.71 -1.90 -0.83
N ASP A 71 -5.90 -1.62 -1.38
CA ASP A 71 -7.16 -1.38 -0.67
C ASP A 71 -8.06 -2.60 -0.87
N GLU A 72 -8.19 -3.43 0.17
CA GLU A 72 -9.06 -4.60 0.17
C GLU A 72 -10.52 -4.19 0.39
N GLU A 73 -11.45 -4.93 -0.20
CA GLU A 73 -12.90 -4.63 -0.15
C GLU A 73 -13.49 -4.66 1.28
N ASN A 74 -12.77 -5.21 2.25
CA ASN A 74 -13.14 -5.23 3.67
C ASN A 74 -12.71 -3.97 4.44
N GLY A 75 -12.20 -2.95 3.75
CA GLY A 75 -11.72 -1.70 4.34
C GLY A 75 -10.31 -1.76 4.91
N LYS A 76 -9.58 -2.87 4.72
CA LYS A 76 -8.17 -2.99 5.14
C LYS A 76 -7.23 -2.62 4.02
N TRP A 77 -6.18 -1.90 4.38
CA TRP A 77 -5.13 -1.49 3.44
C TRP A 77 -3.83 -2.19 3.79
N PHE A 78 -3.08 -2.63 2.78
CA PHE A 78 -1.81 -3.32 3.00
C PHE A 78 -0.74 -3.02 1.95
N VAL A 79 0.52 -3.27 2.33
CA VAL A 79 1.69 -3.23 1.45
C VAL A 79 2.46 -4.55 1.48
N GLU A 80 3.28 -4.78 0.47
CA GLU A 80 4.23 -5.91 0.41
C GLU A 80 5.53 -5.56 1.16
N GLY A 81 5.51 -5.73 2.48
CA GLY A 81 6.66 -5.45 3.33
C GLY A 81 7.80 -6.46 3.16
N LYS A 82 9.05 -6.01 3.29
CA LYS A 82 10.19 -6.93 3.46
C LYS A 82 10.04 -7.67 4.79
N LYS A 83 10.35 -8.97 4.84
CA LYS A 83 10.57 -9.63 6.13
C LYS A 83 11.77 -8.96 6.81
N ARG A 84 11.55 -8.29 7.94
CA ARG A 84 12.66 -7.90 8.81
C ARG A 84 13.24 -9.20 9.38
N ALA A 85 14.56 -9.38 9.28
CA ALA A 85 15.23 -10.42 10.05
C ALA A 85 14.96 -10.13 11.53
N VAL A 86 14.35 -11.09 12.23
CA VAL A 86 14.33 -11.05 13.70
C VAL A 86 15.77 -11.33 14.12
N LEU A 87 16.40 -10.37 14.80
CA LEU A 87 17.71 -10.55 15.44
C LEU A 87 17.57 -11.51 16.63
#